data_AF-A0A7J2ZHQ0-F1
#
_entry.id   AF-A0A7J2ZHQ0-F1
#
_cell.length_a   1.000
_cell.length_b   1.000
_cell.length_c   1.000
_cell.angle_alpha   90.00
_cell.angle_beta   90.00
_cell.angle_gamma   90.00
#
_symmetry.space_group_name_H-M   'P 1'
#
loop_
_entity.id
_entity.type
_entity.pdbx_description
1 polymer ?
#
loop_
_entity_poly.entity_id
_entity_poly.type
_entity_poly.pdbx_seq_one_letter_code
_entity_poly.pdbx_strand_id
1 'polypeptide(L)'
;MSSDNKDEVNEVEIKIDWVDTPRGKVPTYESISKAIEDIAGVLMEQDIRLESIEKKTAQQSLKPEQLEVVISEIKALRAEIKNIYEKIDYLEELLNEISEKTDTIDYLSELIERHFKTRHERDED
;
A
#
# COMPACT_ATOMS: atom_id res chain seq x y z
N MET A 1 -37.98 -3.38 14.33
CA MET A 1 -37.37 -2.59 13.25
C MET A 1 -35.88 -2.68 13.46
N SER A 2 -35.20 -3.50 12.67
CA SER A 2 -33.74 -3.63 12.75
C SER A 2 -33.14 -2.51 11.93
N SER A 3 -32.45 -1.58 12.59
CA SER A 3 -31.64 -0.57 11.92
C SER A 3 -30.39 -1.26 11.39
N ASP A 4 -30.41 -1.63 10.10
CA ASP A 4 -29.20 -1.87 9.33
C ASP A 4 -28.48 -0.52 9.17
N ASN A 5 -27.76 -0.09 10.21
CA ASN A 5 -26.66 0.85 10.03
C ASN A 5 -25.56 0.04 9.34
N LYS A 6 -25.59 0.04 8.00
CA LYS A 6 -24.38 -0.24 7.24
C LYS A 6 -23.45 0.92 7.54
N ASP A 7 -22.55 0.73 8.50
CA ASP A 7 -21.36 1.56 8.62
C ASP A 7 -20.69 1.50 7.24
N GLU A 8 -20.83 2.55 6.44
CA GLU A 8 -20.11 2.72 5.19
C GLU A 8 -18.63 2.79 5.57
N VAL A 9 -17.97 1.64 5.50
CA VAL A 9 -16.53 1.55 5.60
C VAL A 9 -16.00 2.32 4.40
N ASN A 10 -15.27 3.41 4.64
CA ASN A 10 -14.54 4.11 3.59
C ASN A 10 -13.45 3.15 3.09
N GLU A 11 -13.76 2.42 2.03
CA GLU A 11 -12.76 1.63 1.30
C GLU A 11 -11.82 2.60 0.60
N VAL A 12 -10.53 2.50 0.92
CA VAL A 12 -9.51 3.21 0.15
C VAL A 12 -9.58 2.66 -1.27
N GLU A 13 -9.66 3.48 -2.32
CA GLU A 13 -9.60 2.98 -3.70
C GLU A 13 -8.14 3.09 -4.18
N ILE A 14 -7.52 1.97 -4.57
CA ILE A 14 -6.16 1.99 -5.12
C ILE A 14 -6.23 1.77 -6.62
N LYS A 15 -5.54 2.65 -7.36
CA LYS A 15 -5.45 2.58 -8.82
C LYS A 15 -4.02 2.26 -9.21
N ILE A 16 -3.85 1.11 -9.85
CA ILE A 16 -2.57 0.65 -10.40
C ILE A 16 -2.66 0.71 -11.91
N ASP A 17 -1.71 1.40 -12.52
CA ASP A 17 -1.56 1.46 -13.96
C ASP A 17 -0.69 0.30 -14.43
N TRP A 18 -1.11 -0.32 -15.53
CA TRP A 18 -0.45 -1.51 -16.07
C TRP A 18 0.05 -1.24 -17.48
N VAL A 19 1.25 -1.74 -17.77
CA VAL A 19 1.86 -1.67 -19.10
C VAL A 19 1.90 -3.07 -19.69
N ASP A 20 1.43 -3.19 -20.94
CA ASP A 20 1.53 -4.42 -21.71
C ASP A 20 2.99 -4.65 -22.14
N THR A 21 3.56 -5.79 -21.77
CA THR A 21 4.86 -6.25 -22.24
C THR A 21 4.72 -7.57 -23.01
N PRO A 22 5.72 -7.98 -23.80
CA PRO A 22 5.72 -9.29 -24.46
C PRO A 22 5.61 -10.49 -23.51
N ARG A 23 5.90 -10.30 -22.21
CA ARG A 23 5.82 -11.33 -21.17
C ARG A 23 4.58 -11.21 -20.29
N GLY A 24 3.66 -10.30 -20.62
CA GLY A 24 2.43 -10.04 -19.87
C GLY A 24 2.35 -8.61 -19.34
N LYS A 25 1.27 -8.30 -18.63
CA LYS A 25 1.07 -7.00 -17.99
C LYS A 25 1.96 -6.87 -16.76
N VAL A 26 2.59 -5.72 -16.60
CA VAL A 26 3.36 -5.36 -15.39
C VAL A 26 2.85 -4.03 -14.84
N PRO A 27 2.80 -3.86 -13.51
CA PRO A 27 2.40 -2.59 -12.92
C PRO A 27 3.52 -1.57 -13.10
N THR A 28 3.18 -0.28 -13.19
CA THR A 28 4.19 0.79 -13.21
C THR A 28 4.67 1.10 -11.81
N TYR A 29 5.97 1.38 -11.67
CA TYR A 29 6.54 1.83 -10.41
C TYR A 29 5.87 3.13 -9.93
N GLU A 30 5.59 4.07 -10.83
CA GLU A 30 4.97 5.36 -10.51
C GLU A 30 3.57 5.19 -9.92
N SER A 31 2.76 4.26 -10.45
CA SER A 31 1.40 4.03 -9.91
C SER A 31 1.43 3.34 -8.55
N ILE A 32 2.38 2.41 -8.33
CA ILE A 32 2.60 1.80 -7.01
C ILE A 32 3.08 2.84 -6.00
N SER A 33 4.07 3.66 -6.37
CA SER A 33 4.59 4.75 -5.51
C SER A 33 3.47 5.71 -5.11
N LYS A 34 2.63 6.11 -6.08
CA LYS A 34 1.48 6.97 -5.81
C LYS A 34 0.45 6.28 -4.89
N ALA A 35 0.17 5.00 -5.10
CA ALA A 35 -0.73 4.26 -4.22
C ALA A 35 -0.23 4.21 -2.77
N ILE A 36 1.08 4.09 -2.55
CA ILE A 36 1.70 4.15 -1.22
C ILE A 36 1.53 5.54 -0.60
N GLU A 37 1.74 6.60 -1.38
CA GLU A 37 1.52 7.99 -0.93
C GLU A 37 0.07 8.24 -0.52
N ASP A 38 -0.89 7.75 -1.33
CA ASP A 38 -2.32 7.86 -1.04
C ASP A 38 -2.68 7.11 0.26
N ILE A 39 -2.16 5.89 0.46
CA ILE A 39 -2.31 5.13 1.72
C ILE A 39 -1.73 5.90 2.91
N ALA A 40 -0.54 6.48 2.76
CA ALA A 40 0.10 7.25 3.82
C ALA A 40 -0.76 8.45 4.23
N GLY A 41 -1.37 9.14 3.27
CA GLY A 41 -2.34 10.21 3.52
C GLY A 41 -3.53 9.74 4.35
N VAL A 42 -4.14 8.61 3.98
CA VAL A 42 -5.27 8.04 4.73
C VAL A 42 -4.86 7.63 6.15
N LEU A 43 -3.68 7.02 6.33
CA LEU A 43 -3.18 6.65 7.66
C LEU A 43 -2.97 7.88 8.56
N MET A 44 -2.51 9.01 8.01
CA MET A 44 -2.41 10.27 8.77
C MET A 44 -3.80 10.78 9.20
N GLU A 45 -4.82 10.66 8.34
CA GLU A 45 -6.19 11.02 8.70
C GLU A 45 -6.75 10.11 9.82
N GLN A 46 -6.41 8.82 9.80
CA GLN A 46 -6.78 7.89 10.88
C GLN A 46 -6.10 8.24 12.21
N ASP A 47 -4.84 8.67 12.16
CA ASP A 47 -4.10 9.12 13.35
C ASP A 47 -4.77 10.36 13.99
N ILE A 48 -5.17 11.34 13.17
CA ILE A 48 -5.93 12.51 13.64
C ILE A 48 -7.27 12.10 14.26
N ARG A 49 -7.97 11.14 13.65
CA ARG A 49 -9.24 10.60 14.18
C ARG A 49 -9.02 9.89 15.52
N LEU A 50 -7.95 9.10 15.66
CA LEU A 50 -7.55 8.45 16.91
C LEU A 50 -7.30 9.48 18.01
N GLU A 51 -6.52 10.54 17.74
CA GLU A 51 -6.29 11.60 18.71
C GLU A 51 -7.61 12.27 19.17
N SER A 52 -8.56 12.46 18.24
CA SER A 52 -9.87 13.01 18.56
C SER A 52 -10.65 12.10 19.50
N ILE A 53 -10.61 10.79 19.26
CA ILE A 53 -11.22 9.76 20.13
C ILE A 53 -10.55 9.77 21.51
N GLU A 54 -9.24 9.85 21.58
CA GLU A 54 -8.49 9.94 22.84
C GLU A 54 -8.89 11.20 23.64
N LYS A 55 -9.00 12.35 22.98
CA LYS A 55 -9.47 13.60 23.60
C LYS A 55 -10.91 13.48 24.12
N LYS A 56 -11.81 12.83 23.38
CA LYS A 56 -13.20 12.57 23.81
C LYS A 56 -13.24 11.66 25.04
N THR A 57 -12.41 10.61 25.07
CA THR A 57 -12.37 9.62 26.16
C THR A 57 -11.66 10.11 27.42
N ALA A 58 -10.72 11.06 27.29
CA ALA A 58 -10.06 11.71 28.41
C ALA A 58 -10.98 12.63 29.24
N GLN A 59 -12.16 13.00 28.72
CA GLN A 59 -13.12 13.81 29.47
C GLN A 59 -13.75 12.96 30.58
N GLN A 60 -13.49 13.33 31.84
CA GLN A 60 -14.07 12.68 33.01
C GLN A 60 -15.60 12.81 32.95
N SER A 61 -16.30 11.69 32.74
CA SER A 61 -17.76 11.53 32.57
C SER A 61 -18.29 11.64 31.12
N LEU A 62 -17.99 10.63 30.30
CA LEU A 62 -18.81 10.31 29.13
C LEU A 62 -20.15 9.70 29.59
N LYS A 63 -21.26 10.22 29.04
CA LYS A 63 -22.57 9.57 29.18
C LYS A 63 -22.61 8.27 28.35
N PRO A 64 -23.48 7.29 28.69
CA PRO A 64 -23.60 6.04 27.96
C PRO A 64 -23.77 6.24 26.44
N GLU A 65 -24.55 7.22 26.01
CA GLU A 65 -24.80 7.49 24.59
C GLU A 65 -23.52 7.99 23.88
N GLN A 66 -22.68 8.75 24.58
CA GLN A 66 -21.41 9.23 24.03
C GLN A 66 -20.37 8.11 23.95
N LEU A 67 -20.41 7.17 24.91
CA LEU A 67 -19.55 5.99 24.88
C LEU A 67 -19.90 5.07 23.71
N GLU A 68 -21.18 4.89 23.40
CA GLU A 68 -21.63 4.12 22.22
C GLU A 68 -21.11 4.72 20.92
N VAL A 69 -21.16 6.05 20.78
CA VAL A 69 -20.59 6.75 19.61
C VAL A 69 -19.09 6.50 19.49
N VAL A 70 -18.34 6.65 20.59
CA VAL A 70 -16.90 6.39 20.61
C VAL A 70 -16.58 4.94 20.23
N ILE A 71 -17.33 3.97 20.75
CA ILE A 71 -17.15 2.55 20.40
C ILE A 71 -17.42 2.33 18.91
N SER A 72 -18.44 2.97 18.35
CA SER A 72 -18.74 2.91 16.92
C SER A 72 -17.61 3.48 16.07
N GLU A 73 -17.07 4.65 16.45
CA GLU A 73 -15.94 5.30 15.78
C GLU A 73 -14.68 4.40 15.81
N ILE A 74 -14.37 3.77 16.95
CA ILE A 74 -13.24 2.84 17.08
C ILE A 74 -13.44 1.59 16.21
N LYS A 75 -14.66 1.05 16.12
CA LYS A 75 -14.96 -0.11 15.27
C LYS A 75 -14.79 0.22 13.80
N ALA A 76 -15.27 1.38 13.35
CA ALA A 76 -15.10 1.85 11.99
C ALA A 76 -13.61 2.02 11.66
N LEU A 77 -12.86 2.72 12.52
CA LEU A 77 -11.43 2.94 12.34
C LEU A 77 -10.64 1.63 12.27
N ARG A 78 -10.99 0.64 13.10
CA ARG A 78 -10.39 -0.69 13.03
C ARG A 78 -10.67 -1.40 11.70
N ALA A 79 -11.88 -1.28 11.17
CA ALA A 79 -12.24 -1.88 9.88
C ALA A 79 -11.49 -1.21 8.73
N GLU A 80 -11.39 0.12 8.75
CA GLU A 80 -10.63 0.92 7.78
C GLU A 80 -9.14 0.55 7.81
N ILE A 81 -8.51 0.48 8.99
CA ILE A 81 -7.11 0.05 9.15
C ILE A 81 -6.88 -1.37 8.59
N LYS A 82 -7.82 -2.29 8.84
CA LYS A 82 -7.73 -3.66 8.28
C LYS A 82 -7.73 -3.64 6.76
N ASN A 83 -8.59 -2.82 6.13
CA ASN A 83 -8.65 -2.66 4.68
C ASN A 83 -7.34 -2.06 4.13
N ILE A 84 -6.73 -1.12 4.86
CA ILE A 84 -5.42 -0.57 4.50
C ILE A 84 -4.32 -1.64 4.55
N TYR A 85 -4.31 -2.50 5.56
CA TYR A 85 -3.32 -3.59 5.63
C TYR A 85 -3.43 -4.54 4.43
N GLU A 86 -4.64 -4.97 4.07
CA GLU A 86 -4.86 -5.84 2.90
C GLU A 86 -4.33 -5.22 1.60
N LYS A 87 -4.38 -3.89 1.51
CA LYS A 87 -3.85 -3.12 0.38
C LYS A 87 -2.34 -3.00 0.38
N ILE A 88 -1.74 -2.79 1.55
CA ILE A 88 -0.28 -2.75 1.70
C ILE A 88 0.30 -4.11 1.31
N ASP A 89 -0.30 -5.21 1.79
CA ASP A 89 0.12 -6.58 1.44
C ASP A 89 0.11 -6.78 -0.09
N TYR A 90 -0.97 -6.33 -0.75
CA TYR A 90 -1.07 -6.39 -2.21
C TYR A 90 0.01 -5.55 -2.93
N LEU A 91 0.31 -4.34 -2.45
CA LEU A 91 1.38 -3.51 -3.03
C LEU A 91 2.78 -4.10 -2.81
N GLU A 92 3.00 -4.75 -1.66
CA GLU A 92 4.24 -5.46 -1.36
C GLU A 92 4.47 -6.64 -2.30
N GLU A 93 3.42 -7.42 -2.61
CA GLU A 93 3.48 -8.47 -3.62
C GLU A 93 3.89 -7.92 -5.00
N LEU A 94 3.28 -6.81 -5.44
CA LEU A 94 3.63 -6.18 -6.71
C LEU A 94 5.08 -5.67 -6.74
N LEU A 95 5.56 -5.08 -5.64
CA LEU A 95 6.94 -4.60 -5.53
C LEU A 95 7.95 -5.74 -5.55
N ASN A 96 7.66 -6.85 -4.88
CA ASN A 96 8.50 -8.05 -4.90
C ASN A 96 8.62 -8.62 -6.33
N GLU A 97 7.52 -8.70 -7.07
CA GLU A 97 7.55 -9.12 -8.48
C GLU A 97 8.42 -8.19 -9.36
N ILE A 98 8.39 -6.88 -9.10
CA ILE A 98 9.25 -5.91 -9.80
C ILE A 98 10.72 -6.11 -9.40
N SER A 99 11.01 -6.31 -8.12
CA SER A 99 12.36 -6.50 -7.60
C SER A 99 13.03 -7.73 -8.23
N GLU A 100 12.35 -8.89 -8.25
CA GLU A 100 12.88 -10.12 -8.84
C GLU A 100 13.21 -9.95 -10.34
N LYS A 101 12.39 -9.18 -11.07
CA LYS A 101 12.63 -8.87 -12.48
C LYS A 101 13.80 -7.91 -12.67
N THR A 102 14.00 -6.98 -11.75
CA THR A 102 15.13 -6.03 -11.77
C THR A 102 16.46 -6.74 -11.52
N ASP A 103 16.52 -7.63 -10.53
CA ASP A 103 17.70 -8.46 -10.26
C ASP A 103 18.11 -9.30 -11.48
N THR A 104 17.13 -9.79 -12.23
CA THR A 104 17.36 -10.52 -13.49
C THR A 104 17.98 -9.61 -14.55
N ILE A 105 17.56 -8.35 -14.65
CA ILE A 105 18.11 -7.38 -15.62
C ILE A 105 19.55 -7.02 -15.27
N ASP A 106 19.86 -6.82 -14.00
CA ASP A 106 21.22 -6.53 -13.54
C ASP A 106 22.16 -7.72 -13.84
N TYR A 107 21.72 -8.95 -13.54
CA TYR A 107 22.47 -10.15 -13.89
C TYR A 107 22.74 -10.27 -15.41
N LEU A 108 21.74 -9.99 -16.24
CA LEU A 108 21.90 -10.00 -17.69
C LEU A 108 22.89 -8.92 -18.16
N SER A 109 22.84 -7.74 -17.57
CA SER A 109 23.76 -6.64 -17.87
C SER A 109 25.21 -7.01 -17.55
N GLU A 110 25.47 -7.61 -16.39
CA GLU A 110 26.79 -8.14 -16.02
C GLU A 110 27.28 -9.24 -16.97
N LEU A 111 26.37 -10.11 -17.44
CA LEU A 111 26.72 -11.21 -18.34
C LEU A 111 27.09 -10.67 -19.73
N ILE A 112 26.34 -9.68 -20.22
CA ILE A 112 26.63 -8.96 -21.46
C ILE A 112 27.98 -8.24 -21.35
N GLU A 113 28.22 -7.49 -20.28
CA GLU A 113 29.47 -6.75 -20.06
C GLU A 113 30.69 -7.69 -20.04
N ARG A 114 30.60 -8.82 -19.31
CA ARG A 114 31.64 -9.86 -19.33
C ARG A 114 31.89 -10.39 -20.73
N HIS A 115 30.84 -10.68 -21.50
CA HIS A 115 30.99 -11.24 -22.84
C HIS A 115 31.66 -10.26 -23.82
N PHE A 116 31.34 -8.97 -23.72
CA PHE A 116 32.00 -7.94 -24.53
C PHE A 116 33.46 -7.74 -24.13
N LYS A 117 33.77 -7.72 -22.83
CA LYS A 117 35.15 -7.59 -22.35
C LYS A 117 36.04 -8.76 -22.80
N THR A 118 35.55 -9.99 -22.68
CA THR A 118 36.29 -11.19 -23.13
C THR A 118 36.46 -11.27 -24.65
N ARG A 119 35.56 -10.66 -25.45
CA ARG A 119 35.77 -10.55 -26.89
C ARG A 119 36.80 -9.50 -27.24
N HIS A 120 36.76 -8.35 -26.58
CA HIS A 120 37.73 -7.28 -26.83
C HIS A 120 39.17 -7.72 -26.52
N GLU A 121 39.37 -8.47 -25.43
CA GLU A 121 40.68 -9.04 -25.07
C GLU A 121 41.18 -10.11 -26.07
N ARG A 122 40.30 -10.74 -26.87
CA ARG A 122 40.70 -11.71 -27.92
C ARG A 122 40.98 -11.07 -29.29
N ASP A 123 40.45 -9.88 -29.52
CA ASP A 123 40.66 -9.14 -30.77
C ASP A 123 41.94 -8.27 -30.71
N GLU A 124 42.56 -8.12 -29.53
CA GLU A 124 43.81 -7.38 -29.30
C GLU A 124 45.08 -8.26 -29.19
N ASP A 125 44.95 -9.59 -29.21
CA ASP A 125 46.03 -10.60 -29.23
C ASP A 125 46.22 -11.21 -30.65
#